data_AF-A0A0F7VLK3-F1
#
_entry.id   AF-A0A0F7VLK3-F1
#
_cell.length_a   1.000
_cell.length_b   1.000
_cell.length_c   1.000
_cell.angle_alpha   90.00
_cell.angle_beta   90.00
_cell.angle_gamma   90.00
#
_symmetry.space_group_name_H-M   'P 1'
#
loop_
_entity.id
_entity.type
_entity.pdbx_description
1 polymer ?
#
loop_
_entity_poly.entity_id
_entity_poly.type
_entity_poly.pdbx_seq_one_letter_code
_entity_poly.pdbx_strand_id
1 'polypeptide(L)'
;MGGADFHIAMTDMLLTGFPVAGNADHFFPPLRPGQVAIGMPATSQAGNGHVAPAEVVKTLDCLTKGTGCGSYTTHGTWPALRGLMTWSINWDRYGGWEFQRTFDRYFP
;
A
#
# COMPACT_ATOMS: atom_id res chain seq x y z
N MET A 1 -9.07 11.98 5.39
CA MET A 1 -8.88 10.65 6.01
C MET A 1 -7.94 9.86 5.12
N GLY A 2 -6.92 9.23 5.72
CA GLY A 2 -5.91 8.41 5.04
C GLY A 2 -4.90 9.20 4.20
N GLY A 3 -3.61 8.94 4.40
CA GLY A 3 -2.53 9.40 3.53
C GLY A 3 -1.54 8.25 3.34
N ALA A 4 -0.42 8.50 2.66
CA ALA A 4 0.58 7.47 2.38
C ALA A 4 1.04 6.71 3.65
N ASP A 5 1.22 7.41 4.77
CA ASP A 5 1.76 6.82 6.02
C ASP A 5 0.98 5.59 6.52
N PHE A 6 -0.35 5.56 6.36
CA PHE A 6 -1.13 4.39 6.78
C PHE A 6 -0.79 3.16 5.94
N HIS A 7 -0.76 3.30 4.61
CA HIS A 7 -0.42 2.19 3.74
C HIS A 7 1.05 1.76 3.89
N ILE A 8 1.96 2.72 4.10
CA ILE A 8 3.37 2.44 4.37
C ILE A 8 3.48 1.60 5.64
N ALA A 9 2.94 2.06 6.78
CA ALA A 9 3.06 1.38 8.06
C ALA A 9 2.44 -0.03 8.07
N MET A 10 1.24 -0.19 7.50
CA MET A 10 0.56 -1.49 7.47
C MET A 10 1.25 -2.49 6.54
N THR A 11 1.83 -2.01 5.44
CA THR A 11 2.58 -2.87 4.52
C THR A 11 3.92 -3.27 5.12
N ASP A 12 4.63 -2.33 5.74
CA ASP A 12 5.91 -2.58 6.39
C ASP A 12 5.77 -3.62 7.51
N MET A 13 4.68 -3.57 8.29
CA MET A 13 4.36 -4.57 9.33
C MET A 13 4.34 -6.01 8.79
N LEU A 14 3.80 -6.25 7.59
CA LEU A 14 3.79 -7.57 6.96
C LEU A 14 5.16 -7.97 6.38
N LEU A 15 5.97 -6.99 6.01
CA LEU A 15 7.29 -7.18 5.41
C LEU A 15 8.38 -7.41 6.46
N THR A 16 8.19 -6.89 7.67
CA THR A 16 9.13 -7.03 8.80
C THR A 16 8.69 -8.10 9.79
N GLY A 17 7.41 -8.44 9.81
CA GLY A 17 6.81 -9.16 10.92
C GLY A 17 6.61 -8.25 12.14
N PHE A 18 5.88 -8.76 13.14
CA PHE A 18 5.52 -7.98 14.33
C PHE A 18 5.13 -8.87 15.52
N PRO A 19 5.29 -8.40 16.77
CA PRO A 19 4.76 -9.07 17.95
C PRO A 19 3.24 -8.95 17.99
N VAL A 20 2.54 -10.09 18.04
CA VAL A 20 1.08 -10.14 18.09
C VAL A 20 0.63 -9.62 19.46
N ALA A 21 -0.23 -8.60 19.46
CA ALA A 21 -0.73 -7.94 20.67
C ALA A 21 0.38 -7.47 21.63
N GLY A 22 1.57 -7.12 21.11
CA GLY A 22 2.71 -6.67 21.90
C GLY A 22 3.46 -7.79 22.65
N ASN A 23 3.11 -9.06 22.43
CA ASN A 23 3.81 -10.19 23.02
C ASN A 23 4.97 -10.64 22.11
N ALA A 24 6.21 -10.46 22.57
CA ALA A 24 7.41 -10.83 21.82
C ALA A 24 7.56 -12.35 21.63
N ASP A 25 6.99 -13.17 22.52
CA ASP A 25 7.00 -14.63 22.40
C ASP A 25 6.05 -15.12 21.30
N HIS A 26 5.11 -14.27 20.87
CA HIS A 26 4.12 -14.56 19.85
C HIS A 26 4.34 -13.66 18.63
N PHE A 27 5.37 -13.98 17.85
CA PHE A 27 5.78 -13.18 16.71
C PHE A 27 5.15 -13.67 15.39
N PHE A 28 4.56 -12.76 14.61
CA PHE A 28 4.15 -13.01 13.24
C PHE A 28 5.37 -12.82 12.31
N PRO A 29 5.84 -13.86 11.59
CA PRO A 29 7.04 -13.77 10.77
C PRO A 29 6.81 -12.91 9.50
N PRO A 30 7.88 -12.28 8.97
CA PRO A 30 7.78 -11.49 7.75
C PRO A 30 7.39 -12.34 6.53
N LEU A 31 6.68 -11.71 5.59
CA LEU A 31 6.40 -12.26 4.27
C LEU A 31 7.43 -11.77 3.24
N ARG A 32 7.67 -12.56 2.18
CA ARG A 32 8.49 -12.09 1.07
C ARG A 32 7.79 -10.91 0.38
N PRO A 33 8.50 -9.86 -0.06
CA PRO A 33 7.86 -8.70 -0.69
C PRO A 33 6.92 -9.02 -1.85
N GLY A 34 7.28 -10.01 -2.68
CA GLY A 34 6.45 -10.47 -3.80
C GLY A 34 5.16 -11.20 -3.39
N GLN A 35 4.91 -11.40 -2.10
CA GLN A 35 3.67 -11.96 -1.54
C GLN A 35 2.73 -10.88 -0.96
N VAL A 36 3.19 -9.62 -0.87
CA VAL A 36 2.44 -8.54 -0.22
C VAL A 36 1.98 -7.53 -1.26
N ALA A 37 0.66 -7.26 -1.28
CA ALA A 37 0.03 -6.24 -2.11
C ALA A 37 -0.86 -5.33 -1.25
N ILE A 38 -1.08 -4.10 -1.72
CA ILE A 38 -1.86 -3.08 -0.99
C ILE A 38 -3.27 -3.02 -1.57
N GLY A 39 -4.28 -3.26 -0.73
CA GLY A 39 -5.69 -3.20 -1.10
C GLY A 39 -6.34 -1.86 -0.74
N MET A 40 -7.08 -1.24 -1.68
CA MET A 40 -7.83 -0.01 -1.40
C MET A 40 -9.09 0.19 -2.26
N PRO A 41 -10.04 1.05 -1.83
CA PRO A 41 -11.17 1.43 -2.67
C PRO A 41 -10.75 2.24 -3.89
N ALA A 42 -11.25 1.90 -5.08
CA ALA A 42 -10.92 2.58 -6.35
C ALA A 42 -11.38 4.04 -6.34
N THR A 43 -12.52 4.30 -5.70
CA THR A 43 -13.10 5.63 -5.54
C THR A 43 -13.68 5.78 -4.13
N SER A 44 -14.05 7.01 -3.74
CA SER A 44 -14.71 7.26 -2.46
C SER A 44 -16.09 6.59 -2.34
N GLN A 45 -16.75 6.30 -3.45
CA GLN A 45 -18.03 5.59 -3.49
C GLN A 45 -17.88 4.07 -3.30
N ALA A 46 -16.67 3.54 -3.49
CA ALA A 46 -16.38 2.11 -3.31
C ALA A 46 -16.26 1.70 -1.84
N GLY A 47 -16.09 2.65 -0.93
CA GLY A 47 -16.01 2.43 0.51
C GLY A 47 -15.10 3.43 1.23
N ASN A 48 -15.11 3.36 2.55
CA ASN A 48 -14.20 4.14 3.38
C ASN A 48 -12.75 3.68 3.19
N GLY A 49 -11.80 4.60 3.37
CA GLY A 49 -10.37 4.33 3.21
C GLY A 49 -9.82 4.59 1.81
N HIS A 50 -10.62 5.16 0.90
CA HIS A 50 -10.09 5.71 -0.35
C HIS A 50 -9.06 6.82 -0.07
N VAL A 51 -7.92 6.74 -0.75
CA VAL A 51 -6.90 7.80 -0.80
C VAL A 51 -6.67 8.18 -2.26
N ALA A 52 -6.31 9.44 -2.49
CA ALA A 52 -6.03 9.91 -3.85
C ALA A 52 -4.86 9.13 -4.48
N PRO A 53 -4.85 8.88 -5.81
CA PRO A 53 -3.78 8.13 -6.46
C PRO A 53 -2.37 8.67 -6.18
N ALA A 54 -2.22 9.99 -6.01
CA ALA A 54 -0.94 10.61 -5.65
C ALA A 54 -0.39 10.12 -4.29
N GLU A 55 -1.26 9.83 -3.31
CA GLU A 55 -0.83 9.26 -2.02
C GLU A 55 -0.42 7.81 -2.14
N VAL A 56 -1.02 7.05 -3.06
CA VAL A 56 -0.61 5.68 -3.37
C VAL A 56 0.73 5.67 -4.11
N VAL A 57 0.98 6.64 -5.00
CA VAL A 57 2.30 6.81 -5.64
C VAL A 57 3.38 7.08 -4.58
N LYS A 58 3.13 8.00 -3.63
CA LYS A 58 4.06 8.23 -2.50
C LYS A 58 4.29 6.97 -1.67
N THR A 59 3.23 6.20 -1.43
CA THR A 59 3.32 4.91 -0.73
C THR A 59 4.28 3.96 -1.45
N LEU A 60 4.10 3.80 -2.77
CA LEU A 60 4.94 2.94 -3.59
C LEU A 60 6.38 3.45 -3.67
N ASP A 61 6.59 4.75 -3.87
CA ASP A 61 7.93 5.33 -3.89
C ASP A 61 8.66 5.17 -2.55
N CYS A 62 7.96 5.33 -1.43
CA CYS A 62 8.54 5.14 -0.11
C CYS A 62 8.94 3.66 0.09
N LEU A 63 7.99 2.74 -0.11
CA LEU A 63 8.22 1.32 0.13
C LEU A 63 9.22 0.70 -0.86
N THR A 64 9.22 1.09 -2.13
CA THR A 64 10.00 0.42 -3.18
C THR A 64 11.30 1.14 -3.56
N LYS A 65 11.39 2.45 -3.31
CA LYS A 65 12.55 3.29 -3.68
C LYS A 65 13.18 4.02 -2.48
N GLY A 66 12.51 4.03 -1.31
CA GLY A 66 12.98 4.75 -0.13
C GLY A 66 12.86 6.27 -0.25
N THR A 67 11.99 6.78 -1.13
CA THR A 67 11.84 8.21 -1.41
C THR A 67 10.40 8.68 -1.24
N GLY A 68 10.17 9.95 -0.92
CA GLY A 68 8.81 10.49 -0.84
C GLY A 68 7.99 9.93 0.34
N CYS A 69 8.67 9.41 1.36
CA CYS A 69 8.06 8.96 2.61
C CYS A 69 7.43 10.13 3.37
N GLY A 70 6.37 9.84 4.12
CA GLY A 70 5.78 10.78 5.07
C GLY A 70 6.51 10.75 6.41
N SER A 71 5.75 10.72 7.50
CA SER A 71 6.33 10.73 8.85
C SER A 71 6.75 9.34 9.35
N TYR A 72 6.21 8.27 8.74
CA TYR A 72 6.58 6.90 9.11
C TYR A 72 7.93 6.53 8.50
N THR A 73 8.84 6.04 9.36
CA THR A 73 10.15 5.53 8.93
C THR A 73 10.03 4.04 8.66
N THR A 74 10.29 3.62 7.41
CA THR A 74 10.27 2.20 7.04
C THR A 74 11.49 1.46 7.60
N HIS A 75 11.34 0.18 7.91
CA HIS A 75 12.45 -0.68 8.36
C HIS A 75 13.39 -1.08 7.21
N GLY A 76 12.98 -0.85 5.96
CA GLY A 76 13.76 -1.15 4.77
C GLY A 76 13.15 -0.59 3.49
N THR A 77 13.70 -1.05 2.36
CA THR A 77 13.18 -0.78 1.02
C THR A 77 12.91 -2.10 0.32
N TRP A 78 11.78 -2.19 -0.36
CA TRP A 78 11.17 -3.43 -0.83
C TRP A 78 10.86 -3.38 -2.34
N PRO A 79 11.87 -3.36 -3.23
CA PRO A 79 11.65 -3.22 -4.68
C PRO A 79 10.80 -4.32 -5.30
N ALA A 80 10.75 -5.50 -4.67
CA ALA A 80 9.99 -6.65 -5.13
C ALA A 80 8.55 -6.71 -4.59
N LEU A 81 7.99 -5.60 -4.05
CA LEU A 81 6.60 -5.53 -3.60
C LEU A 81 5.65 -5.94 -4.74
N ARG A 82 4.64 -6.76 -4.44
CA ARG A 82 3.82 -7.40 -5.48
C ARG A 82 2.99 -6.42 -6.31
N GLY A 83 2.48 -5.36 -5.69
CA GLY A 83 1.68 -4.34 -6.36
C GLY A 83 0.41 -3.97 -5.58
N LEU A 84 -0.64 -3.63 -6.33
CA LEU A 84 -1.88 -3.11 -5.77
C LEU A 84 -3.08 -3.99 -6.10
N MET A 85 -4.09 -3.94 -5.23
CA MET A 85 -5.42 -4.49 -5.44
C MET A 85 -6.43 -3.36 -5.20
N THR A 86 -7.49 -3.31 -6.01
CA THR A 86 -8.55 -2.34 -5.80
C THR A 86 -9.92 -2.97 -5.73
N TRP A 87 -10.74 -2.47 -4.80
CA TRP A 87 -12.17 -2.66 -4.81
C TRP A 87 -12.82 -1.44 -5.47
N SER A 88 -13.29 -1.52 -6.70
CA SER A 88 -13.28 -2.65 -7.62
C SER A 88 -13.11 -2.15 -9.05
N ILE A 89 -12.99 -3.07 -10.01
CA ILE A 89 -12.97 -2.73 -11.44
C ILE A 89 -14.20 -1.89 -11.84
N ASN A 90 -15.39 -2.21 -11.31
CA ASN A 90 -16.62 -1.47 -11.61
C ASN A 90 -16.57 -0.05 -11.03
N TRP A 91 -16.05 0.11 -9.82
CA TRP A 91 -15.91 1.43 -9.21
C TRP A 91 -14.82 2.25 -9.88
N ASP A 92 -13.71 1.64 -10.29
CA ASP A 92 -12.69 2.33 -11.08
C ASP A 92 -13.28 2.82 -12.40
N ARG A 93 -14.03 1.97 -13.13
CA ARG A 93 -14.78 2.38 -14.33
C ARG A 93 -15.72 3.55 -14.05
N TYR A 94 -16.45 3.52 -12.94
CA TYR A 94 -17.34 4.61 -12.53
C TYR A 94 -16.56 5.92 -12.27
N GLY A 95 -15.40 5.82 -11.62
CA GLY A 95 -14.42 6.91 -11.44
C GLY A 95 -13.66 7.27 -12.72
N GLY A 96 -14.08 6.75 -13.87
CA GLY A 96 -13.51 7.05 -15.16
C GLY A 96 -12.20 6.33 -15.47
N TRP A 97 -11.81 5.27 -14.74
CA TRP A 97 -10.54 4.52 -14.84
C TRP A 97 -9.31 5.28 -14.30
N GLU A 98 -9.48 6.11 -13.27
CA GLU A 98 -8.37 6.85 -12.68
C GLU A 98 -7.32 5.93 -12.04
N PHE A 99 -7.75 4.88 -11.32
CA PHE A 99 -6.85 3.95 -10.64
C PHE A 99 -6.03 3.16 -11.67
N GLN A 100 -6.71 2.44 -12.57
CA GLN A 100 -6.03 1.63 -13.59
C GLN A 100 -5.07 2.48 -14.43
N ARG A 101 -5.50 3.62 -14.96
CA ARG A 101 -4.61 4.43 -15.83
C ARG A 101 -3.44 5.04 -15.09
N THR A 102 -3.54 5.27 -13.78
CA THR A 102 -2.43 5.79 -12.98
C THR A 102 -1.38 4.71 -12.76
N PHE A 103 -1.81 3.51 -12.33
CA PHE A 103 -0.86 2.47 -11.94
C PHE A 103 -0.33 1.65 -13.11
N ASP A 104 -1.04 1.58 -14.25
CA ASP A 104 -0.48 1.06 -15.51
C ASP A 104 0.66 1.94 -16.05
N ARG A 105 0.68 3.24 -15.70
CA ARG A 105 1.81 4.13 -16.02
C ARG A 105 2.93 4.08 -14.99
N TYR A 106 2.61 3.68 -13.77
CA TYR A 106 3.59 3.58 -12.68
C TYR A 106 4.42 2.31 -12.78
N PHE A 107 3.76 1.16 -12.98
CA PHE A 107 4.40 -0.13 -13.17
C PHE A 107 4.69 -0.32 -14.67
N PRO A 108 5.96 -0.39 -15.09
CA PRO A 108 6.32 -0.62 -16.49
C PRO A 108 5.98 -2.03 -16.98
#